data_AF-A0A6A2Z9D6-F1
#
_entry.id   AF-A0A6A2Z9D6-F1
#
_cell.length_a   1.000
_cell.length_b   1.000
_cell.length_c   1.000
_cell.angle_alpha   90.00
_cell.angle_beta   90.00
_cell.angle_gamma   90.00
#
_symmetry.space_group_name_H-M   'P 1'
#
loop_
_entity.id
_entity.type
_entity.pdbx_description
1 polymer ?
#
loop_
_entity_poly.entity_id
_entity_poly.type
_entity_poly.pdbx_seq_one_letter_code
_entity_poly.pdbx_strand_id
1 'polypeptide(L)'
;MVIPINPKSKQLQHKFILVFFHPRSSEIVFLTATPTMPSHKTFMIKKKLAKKMRQNRPIPYWIRLRTDNTIRYNAKRRHWRRTKLGF
;
A
#
# COMPACT_ATOMS: atom_id res chain seq x y z
N MET A 1 42.79 13.23 12.24
CA MET A 1 41.66 14.00 12.82
C MET A 1 40.45 13.80 11.91
N VAL A 2 39.39 13.16 12.40
CA VAL A 2 38.14 12.98 11.64
C VAL A 2 37.08 13.86 12.27
N ILE A 3 36.51 14.78 11.49
CA ILE A 3 35.42 15.67 11.90
C ILE A 3 34.08 14.95 11.63
N PRO A 4 33.16 14.85 12.61
CA PRO A 4 31.84 14.28 12.37
C PRO A 4 30.89 15.28 11.69
N ILE A 5 30.18 14.83 10.65
CA ILE A 5 29.14 15.57 9.93
C ILE A 5 27.81 15.43 10.69
N ASN A 6 27.18 16.56 11.04
CA ASN A 6 25.89 16.64 11.74
C ASN A 6 24.71 16.64 10.73
N PRO A 7 23.68 15.77 10.85
CA PRO A 7 22.53 15.78 9.96
C PRO A 7 21.32 16.44 10.62
N LYS A 8 21.10 17.75 10.39
CA LYS A 8 19.81 18.38 10.71
C LYS A 8 19.49 19.60 9.83
N SER A 9 19.22 19.38 8.55
CA SER A 9 18.47 20.34 7.73
C SER A 9 16.96 20.06 7.87
N LYS A 10 16.28 20.85 8.69
CA LYS A 10 14.82 20.86 8.84
C LYS A 10 14.18 21.27 7.52
N GLN A 11 13.36 20.42 6.91
CA GLN A 11 12.45 20.83 5.83
C GLN A 11 11.20 21.47 6.42
N LEU A 12 11.01 22.76 6.13
CA LEU A 12 9.76 23.49 6.32
C LEU A 12 8.74 23.01 5.27
N GLN A 13 7.54 22.64 5.71
CA GLN A 13 6.40 22.41 4.83
C GLN A 13 5.35 23.47 5.12
N HIS A 14 5.13 24.36 4.14
CA HIS A 14 4.12 25.41 4.18
C HIS A 14 2.71 24.80 4.26
N LYS A 15 1.96 25.14 5.31
CA LYS A 15 0.53 24.81 5.43
C LYS A 15 -0.28 25.91 4.75
N PHE A 16 -0.82 25.66 3.56
CA PHE A 16 -1.88 26.48 3.00
C PHE A 16 -3.22 26.01 3.59
N ILE A 17 -3.93 26.92 4.26
CA ILE A 17 -5.30 26.73 4.74
C ILE A 17 -6.21 27.52 3.79
N LEU A 18 -7.05 26.83 3.01
CA LEU A 18 -8.22 27.43 2.37
C LEU A 18 -9.42 27.20 3.29
N VAL A 19 -9.97 28.27 3.87
CA VAL A 19 -11.16 28.21 4.72
C VAL A 19 -12.40 28.48 3.84
N PHE A 20 -13.23 27.46 3.63
CA PHE A 20 -14.60 27.63 3.14
C PHE A 20 -15.56 27.67 4.34
N PHE A 21 -16.24 28.79 4.53
CA PHE A 21 -17.09 29.08 5.68
C PHE A 21 -18.50 28.52 5.46
N HIS A 22 -18.89 27.48 6.19
CA HIS A 22 -20.28 27.02 6.29
C HIS A 22 -20.76 27.20 7.74
N PRO A 23 -21.76 28.07 8.01
CA PRO A 23 -22.31 28.24 9.35
C PRO A 23 -23.45 27.23 9.58
N ARG A 24 -23.48 26.63 10.78
CA ARG A 24 -24.58 25.83 11.37
C ARG A 24 -24.43 24.29 11.33
N SER A 25 -23.40 23.80 12.01
CA SER A 25 -23.50 22.66 12.94
C SER A 25 -22.24 22.67 13.82
N SER A 26 -22.41 22.68 15.14
CA SER A 26 -21.34 22.89 16.13
C SER A 26 -20.54 21.62 16.44
N GLU A 27 -20.27 20.78 15.44
CA GLU A 27 -19.34 19.66 15.58
C GLU A 27 -18.39 19.62 14.38
N ILE A 28 -17.20 20.19 14.56
CA ILE A 28 -16.08 20.00 13.65
C ILE A 28 -15.39 18.71 14.08
N VAL A 29 -15.75 17.58 13.46
CA VAL A 29 -14.97 16.35 13.57
C VAL A 29 -13.65 16.59 12.83
N PHE A 30 -12.61 17.02 13.56
CA PHE A 30 -11.26 17.08 13.02
C PHE A 30 -10.76 15.66 12.78
N LEU A 31 -10.99 15.12 11.57
CA LEU A 31 -10.24 13.99 11.05
C LEU A 31 -8.78 14.45 10.82
N THR A 32 -7.96 14.46 11.86
CA THR A 32 -6.50 14.60 11.70
C THR A 32 -5.95 13.31 11.10
N ALA A 33 -6.22 13.08 9.81
CA ALA A 33 -5.56 12.05 9.04
C ALA A 33 -4.09 12.45 8.88
N THR A 34 -3.24 12.02 9.80
CA THR A 34 -1.79 12.08 9.58
C THR A 34 -1.50 11.28 8.30
N PRO A 35 -0.76 11.82 7.33
CA PRO A 35 -0.42 11.07 6.13
C PRO A 35 0.48 9.91 6.56
N THR A 36 -0.10 8.72 6.69
CA THR A 36 0.67 7.49 6.85
C THR A 36 1.62 7.40 5.67
N MET A 37 2.91 7.54 5.91
CA MET A 37 3.91 7.45 4.84
C MET A 37 3.75 6.08 4.17
N PRO A 38 3.33 6.00 2.89
CA PRO A 38 2.93 4.74 2.28
C PRO A 38 4.09 3.75 2.17
N SER A 39 5.33 4.24 2.22
CA SER A 39 6.57 3.46 2.21
C SER A 39 6.86 2.78 3.56
N HIS A 40 6.46 3.36 4.69
CA HIS A 40 6.77 2.87 6.03
C HIS A 40 5.71 1.85 6.48
N LYS A 41 5.98 0.58 6.16
CA LYS A 41 5.06 -0.54 6.42
C LYS A 41 5.49 -1.38 7.61
N THR A 42 4.54 -1.83 8.42
CA THR A 42 4.78 -2.79 9.49
C THR A 42 5.17 -4.17 8.93
N PHE A 43 5.80 -5.00 9.75
CA PHE A 43 6.24 -6.35 9.36
C PHE A 43 5.08 -7.25 8.91
N MET A 44 3.92 -7.15 9.57
CA MET A 44 2.72 -7.90 9.21
C MET A 44 2.24 -7.54 7.80
N ILE A 45 2.20 -6.26 7.45
CA ILE A 45 1.83 -5.81 6.09
C ILE A 45 2.86 -6.28 5.07
N LYS A 46 4.16 -6.20 5.37
CA LYS A 46 5.22 -6.74 4.48
C LYS A 46 5.03 -8.24 4.22
N LYS A 47 4.72 -9.05 5.25
CA LYS A 47 4.39 -10.47 5.10
C LYS A 47 3.18 -10.71 4.18
N LYS A 48 2.09 -9.96 4.39
CA LYS A 48 0.88 -10.03 3.55
C LYS A 48 1.21 -9.68 2.09
N LEU A 49 1.93 -8.59 1.85
CA LEU A 49 2.35 -8.17 0.50
C LEU A 49 3.23 -9.22 -0.18
N ALA A 50 4.22 -9.76 0.53
CA ALA A 50 5.08 -10.81 0.01
C ALA A 50 4.29 -12.09 -0.34
N LYS A 51 3.30 -12.49 0.47
CA LYS A 51 2.44 -13.63 0.15
C LYS A 51 1.58 -13.37 -1.09
N LYS A 52 0.96 -12.19 -1.19
CA LYS A 52 0.16 -11.80 -2.37
C LYS A 52 1.00 -11.71 -3.64
N MET A 53 2.26 -11.29 -3.54
CA MET A 53 3.20 -11.33 -4.65
C MET A 53 3.52 -12.76 -5.09
N ARG A 54 3.78 -13.67 -4.13
CA ARG A 54 4.05 -15.09 -4.42
C ARG A 54 2.85 -15.83 -5.02
N GLN A 55 1.63 -15.51 -4.59
CA GLN A 55 0.40 -16.11 -5.15
C GLN A 55 0.12 -15.67 -6.60
N ASN A 56 0.61 -14.49 -6.99
CA ASN A 56 0.38 -13.92 -8.31
C ASN A 56 1.33 -14.50 -9.37
N ARG A 57 1.22 -15.80 -9.62
CA ARG A 57 2.05 -16.57 -10.55
C ARG A 57 1.15 -17.41 -11.50
N PRO A 58 1.59 -17.70 -12.74
CA PRO A 58 0.87 -18.59 -13.63
C PRO A 58 0.91 -20.04 -13.13
N ILE A 59 -0.01 -20.88 -13.61
CA ILE A 59 -0.02 -22.31 -13.29
C ILE A 59 1.15 -22.99 -14.02
N PRO A 60 1.91 -23.89 -13.35
CA PRO A 60 2.97 -24.67 -14.00
C PRO A 60 2.45 -25.55 -15.14
N TYR A 61 3.29 -25.77 -16.16
CA TYR A 61 2.90 -26.51 -17.36
C TYR A 61 2.55 -27.97 -17.07
N TRP A 62 3.36 -28.67 -16.28
CA TRP A 62 3.16 -30.09 -15.95
C TRP A 62 1.81 -30.35 -15.25
N ILE A 63 1.26 -29.38 -14.53
CA ILE A 63 -0.09 -29.49 -13.93
C ILE A 63 -1.15 -29.66 -15.03
N ARG A 64 -1.01 -28.96 -16.15
CA ARG A 64 -1.94 -29.10 -17.29
C ARG A 64 -1.88 -30.46 -17.95
N LEU A 65 -0.75 -31.17 -17.80
CA LEU A 65 -0.53 -32.49 -18.38
C LEU A 65 -1.02 -33.63 -17.48
N ARG A 66 -1.48 -33.34 -16.25
CA ARG A 66 -2.04 -34.36 -15.36
C ARG A 66 -3.40 -34.82 -15.89
N THR A 67 -3.63 -36.13 -15.86
CA THR A 67 -4.92 -36.74 -16.19
C THR A 67 -6.03 -36.21 -15.27
N ASP A 68 -7.24 -36.09 -15.82
CA ASP A 68 -8.46 -35.60 -15.15
C ASP A 68 -8.35 -34.21 -14.50
N ASN A 69 -7.44 -33.36 -15.01
CA ASN A 69 -7.33 -31.99 -14.52
C ASN A 69 -8.21 -31.01 -15.32
N THR A 70 -9.17 -30.38 -14.65
CA THR A 70 -10.05 -29.35 -15.20
C THR A 70 -9.45 -27.93 -15.15
N ILE A 71 -8.35 -27.73 -14.41
CA ILE A 71 -7.77 -26.41 -14.13
C ILE A 71 -6.83 -25.98 -15.27
N ARG A 72 -7.24 -24.97 -16.07
CA ARG A 72 -6.45 -24.45 -17.20
C ARG A 72 -5.63 -23.19 -16.89
N TYR A 73 -6.18 -22.29 -16.08
CA TYR A 73 -5.58 -21.00 -15.74
C TYR A 73 -5.84 -20.62 -14.27
N ASN A 74 -5.05 -19.69 -13.73
CA ASN A 74 -5.21 -19.21 -12.35
C ASN A 74 -6.28 -18.11 -12.32
N ALA A 75 -7.52 -18.49 -12.03
CA ALA A 75 -8.64 -17.55 -11.92
C ALA A 75 -8.45 -16.47 -10.85
N LYS A 76 -7.64 -16.74 -9.82
CA LYS A 76 -7.36 -15.79 -8.72
C LYS A 76 -6.11 -14.94 -8.96
N ARG A 77 -5.54 -14.96 -10.18
CA ARG A 77 -4.41 -14.10 -10.56
C ARG A 77 -4.88 -12.63 -10.60
N ARG A 78 -4.06 -11.72 -10.10
CA ARG A 78 -4.43 -10.30 -9.92
C ARG A 78 -3.51 -9.37 -10.70
N HIS A 79 -4.07 -8.32 -11.30
CA HIS A 79 -3.29 -7.20 -11.85
C HIS A 79 -3.41 -5.96 -10.96
N TRP A 80 -2.30 -5.26 -10.70
CA TRP A 80 -2.25 -4.17 -9.73
C TRP A 80 -2.98 -2.90 -10.17
N ARG A 81 -3.16 -2.69 -11.48
CA ARG A 81 -3.98 -1.60 -12.02
C ARG A 81 -5.48 -1.91 -11.95
N ARG A 82 -5.89 -3.18 -12.07
CA ARG A 82 -7.32 -3.57 -12.11
C ARG A 82 -7.93 -3.75 -10.72
N THR A 83 -7.23 -4.43 -9.80
CA THR A 83 -7.80 -4.78 -8.48
C THR A 83 -6.83 -4.48 -7.35
N LYS A 84 -7.27 -3.68 -6.37
CA LYS A 84 -6.49 -3.32 -5.17
C LYS A 84 -6.61 -4.40 -4.09
N LEU A 85 -5.66 -4.42 -3.16
CA LEU A 85 -5.53 -5.51 -2.18
C LEU A 85 -6.40 -5.34 -0.92
N GLY A 86 -7.03 -4.17 -0.74
CA GLY A 86 -8.12 -3.93 0.23
C GLY A 86 -7.86 -4.47 1.63
N PHE A 87 -6.82 -3.95 2.30
CA PHE A 87 -6.50 -4.25 3.69
C PHE A 87 -5.97 -3.03 4.41
#